data_AF-A0A926B9N6-F1
#
_entry.id   AF-A0A926B9N6-F1
#
_cell.length_a   1.000
_cell.length_b   1.000
_cell.length_c   1.000
_cell.angle_alpha   90.00
_cell.angle_beta   90.00
_cell.angle_gamma   90.00
#
_symmetry.space_group_name_H-M   'P 1'
#
loop_
_entity.id
_entity.type
_entity.pdbx_description
1 polymer ?
#
loop_
_entity_poly.entity_id
_entity_poly.type
_entity_poly.pdbx_seq_one_letter_code
_entity_poly.pdbx_strand_id
1 'polypeptide(L)'
;MPDAERRQYPRLPLNLPFTLVLADGSEPLRGELRDISQGGCFFKARFGAKQEGRVTMDFVVLPRSICNATGRVVRGEGGDGFGVEFGAINPELQKFVDELESASPDDRARVLSRVLDPEIHIA
;
A
#
# COMPACT_ATOMS: atom_id res chain seq x y z
N MET A 1 -0.58 -14.15 -27.22
CA MET A 1 -0.08 -14.85 -26.01
C MET A 1 -1.04 -14.47 -24.89
N PRO A 2 -1.68 -15.42 -24.19
CA PRO A 2 -2.42 -15.03 -23.00
C PRO A 2 -1.38 -14.54 -21.98
N ASP A 3 -1.59 -13.35 -21.41
CA ASP A 3 -0.80 -12.87 -20.28
C ASP A 3 -0.98 -13.86 -19.13
N ALA A 4 -0.04 -14.78 -18.98
CA ALA A 4 0.00 -15.66 -17.82
C ALA A 4 0.14 -14.78 -16.58
N GLU A 5 -0.74 -15.00 -15.58
CA GLU A 5 -0.68 -14.34 -14.28
C GLU A 5 0.74 -14.47 -13.71
N ARG A 6 1.52 -13.37 -13.74
CA ARG A 6 2.91 -13.34 -13.24
C ARG A 6 2.99 -12.98 -11.76
N ARG A 7 1.85 -12.79 -11.10
CA ARG A 7 1.80 -12.38 -9.69
C ARG A 7 2.12 -13.57 -8.81
N GLN A 8 3.08 -13.39 -7.91
CA GLN A 8 3.46 -14.40 -6.93
C GLN A 8 2.53 -14.41 -5.72
N TYR A 9 1.87 -13.28 -5.42
CA TYR A 9 1.01 -13.10 -4.25
C TYR A 9 -0.39 -12.63 -4.65
N PRO A 10 -1.45 -13.17 -4.01
CA PRO A 10 -2.79 -12.62 -4.15
C PRO A 10 -2.85 -11.19 -3.62
N ARG A 11 -3.63 -10.32 -4.26
CA ARG A 11 -3.84 -8.94 -3.84
C ARG A 11 -5.15 -8.82 -3.07
N LEU A 12 -5.06 -8.31 -1.86
CA LEU A 12 -6.19 -8.09 -0.96
C LEU A 12 -6.71 -6.66 -1.15
N PRO A 13 -7.99 -6.46 -1.48
CA PRO A 13 -8.55 -5.13 -1.60
C PRO A 13 -8.65 -4.47 -0.21
N LEU A 14 -8.18 -3.23 -0.11
CA LEU A 14 -8.21 -2.42 1.11
C LEU A 14 -9.15 -1.22 0.98
N ASN A 15 -9.03 -0.47 -0.11
CA ASN A 15 -9.75 0.80 -0.35
C ASN A 15 -9.66 1.79 0.82
N LEU A 16 -8.47 1.89 1.42
CA LEU A 16 -8.22 2.75 2.59
C LEU A 16 -7.78 4.15 2.16
N PRO A 17 -8.29 5.23 2.76
CA PRO A 17 -7.76 6.56 2.50
C PRO A 17 -6.31 6.65 2.97
N PHE A 18 -5.47 7.40 2.27
CA PHE A 18 -4.09 7.68 2.70
C PHE A 18 -3.69 9.13 2.42
N THR A 19 -2.61 9.56 3.07
CA THR A 19 -1.93 10.84 2.82
C THR A 19 -0.58 10.58 2.18
N LEU A 20 -0.34 11.17 1.01
CA LEU A 20 0.91 11.13 0.28
C LEU A 20 1.73 12.38 0.61
N VAL A 21 2.93 12.20 1.13
CA VAL A 21 3.90 13.26 1.44
C VAL A 21 5.05 13.16 0.44
N LEU A 22 5.29 14.25 -0.29
CA LEU A 22 6.34 14.33 -1.30
C LEU A 22 7.60 14.97 -0.70
N ALA A 23 8.78 14.41 -1.00
CA ALA A 23 10.05 14.94 -0.50
C ALA A 23 10.42 16.32 -1.06
N ASP A 24 9.77 16.76 -2.14
CA ASP A 24 10.00 18.08 -2.75
C ASP A 24 9.36 19.26 -1.98
N GLY A 25 8.68 18.97 -0.87
CA GLY A 25 8.03 19.97 -0.02
C GLY A 25 6.68 20.43 -0.55
N SER A 26 6.14 19.78 -1.58
CA SER A 26 4.77 20.03 -2.05
C SER A 26 3.73 19.69 -0.97
N GLU A 27 2.54 20.27 -1.10
CA GLU A 27 1.42 19.96 -0.22
C GLU A 27 1.08 18.46 -0.25
N PRO A 28 0.77 17.84 0.91
CA PRO A 28 0.37 16.44 0.96
C PRO A 28 -0.89 16.18 0.11
N LEU A 29 -0.86 15.09 -0.67
CA LEU A 29 -1.97 14.69 -1.51
C LEU A 29 -2.80 13.61 -0.82
N ARG A 30 -4.13 13.63 -1.01
CA ARG A 30 -4.99 12.52 -0.55
C ARG A 30 -5.15 11.49 -1.66
N GLY A 31 -5.21 10.22 -1.26
CA GLY A 31 -5.43 9.11 -2.17
C GLY A 31 -6.09 7.92 -1.49
N GLU A 32 -6.11 6.79 -2.20
CA GLU A 32 -6.66 5.52 -1.77
C GLU A 32 -5.63 4.39 -1.96
N LEU A 33 -5.29 3.68 -0.88
CA LEU A 33 -4.57 2.42 -0.92
C LEU A 33 -5.56 1.34 -1.36
N ARG A 34 -5.48 0.95 -2.63
CA ARG A 34 -6.45 0.07 -3.30
C ARG A 34 -6.30 -1.37 -2.88
N ASP A 35 -5.06 -1.87 -2.94
CA ASP A 35 -4.75 -3.25 -2.66
C ASP A 35 -3.38 -3.40 -2.00
N ILE A 36 -3.20 -4.51 -1.29
CA ILE A 36 -1.93 -4.92 -0.70
C ILE A 36 -1.69 -6.41 -0.87
N SER A 37 -0.43 -6.79 -0.85
CA SER A 37 0.07 -8.16 -0.78
C SER A 37 1.41 -8.14 -0.02
N GLN A 38 1.97 -9.31 0.27
CA GLN A 38 3.31 -9.40 0.85
C GLN A 38 4.39 -8.77 -0.03
N GLY A 39 4.20 -8.77 -1.36
CA GLY A 39 5.18 -8.26 -2.33
C GLY A 39 4.99 -6.79 -2.73
N GLY A 40 3.91 -6.13 -2.34
CA GLY A 40 3.63 -4.78 -2.79
C GLY A 40 2.17 -4.36 -2.68
N CYS A 41 1.90 -3.14 -3.14
CA CYS A 41 0.57 -2.52 -3.09
C CYS A 41 0.31 -1.62 -4.30
N PHE A 42 -0.94 -1.17 -4.43
CA PHE A 42 -1.32 -0.15 -5.40
C PHE A 42 -1.96 1.06 -4.71
N PHE A 43 -1.46 2.24 -5.04
CA PHE A 43 -2.00 3.52 -4.60
C PHE A 43 -2.72 4.20 -5.74
N LYS A 44 -3.95 4.64 -5.50
CA LYS A 44 -4.69 5.54 -6.38
C LYS A 44 -4.58 6.95 -5.85
N ALA A 45 -3.90 7.82 -6.59
CA ALA A 45 -3.74 9.23 -6.26
C ALA A 45 -3.51 10.00 -7.55
N ARG A 46 -3.95 11.27 -7.59
CA ARG A 46 -3.65 12.18 -8.70
C ARG A 46 -2.19 12.64 -8.64
N PHE A 47 -1.28 11.71 -8.84
CA PHE A 47 0.15 11.91 -8.72
C PHE A 47 0.88 11.14 -9.82
N GLY A 48 1.65 11.88 -10.63
CA GLY A 48 2.51 11.31 -11.67
C GLY A 48 3.80 10.77 -11.07
N ALA A 49 3.71 9.67 -10.31
CA ALA A 49 4.89 9.05 -9.70
C ALA A 49 5.92 8.67 -10.78
N LYS A 50 7.17 9.13 -10.59
CA LYS A 50 8.29 8.69 -11.44
C LYS A 50 8.56 7.21 -11.16
N GLN A 51 8.79 6.44 -12.22
CA GLN A 51 9.29 5.07 -12.08
C GLN A 51 10.59 5.07 -11.27
N GLU A 52 10.78 4.02 -10.45
CA GLU A 52 11.92 3.84 -9.54
C GLU A 52 12.01 4.83 -8.36
N GLY A 53 11.00 5.68 -8.14
CA GLY A 53 10.91 6.51 -6.93
C GLY A 53 10.88 5.64 -5.67
N ARG A 54 11.59 6.05 -4.61
CA ARG A 54 11.60 5.31 -3.35
C ARG A 54 10.37 5.66 -2.54
N VAL A 55 9.72 4.63 -2.01
CA VAL A 55 8.49 4.78 -1.22
C VAL A 55 8.71 4.19 0.15
N THR A 56 8.31 4.93 1.17
CA THR A 56 8.11 4.43 2.52
C THR A 56 6.63 4.54 2.86
N MET A 57 6.04 3.46 3.38
CA MET A 57 4.65 3.41 3.82
C MET A 57 4.62 3.10 5.30
N ASP A 58 3.84 3.88 6.04
CA ASP A 58 3.60 3.70 7.47
C ASP A 58 2.12 3.83 7.77
N PHE A 59 1.58 2.90 8.55
CA PHE A 59 0.23 3.04 9.11
C PHE A 59 0.10 2.33 10.44
N VAL A 60 -0.84 2.79 11.27
CA VAL A 60 -1.10 2.18 12.58
C VAL A 60 -2.32 1.27 12.48
N VAL A 61 -2.22 0.08 13.06
CA VAL A 61 -3.33 -0.84 13.27
C VAL A 61 -3.61 -0.92 14.77
N LEU A 62 -4.82 -0.54 15.18
CA LEU A 62 -5.22 -0.60 16.58
C LEU A 62 -5.23 -2.05 17.10
N PRO A 63 -4.82 -2.29 18.37
CA PRO A 63 -4.56 -1.26 19.39
C PRO A 63 -3.17 -0.63 19.36
N ARG A 64 -2.14 -1.20 18.70
CA ARG A 64 -0.75 -0.66 18.80
C ARG A 64 0.29 -1.21 17.80
N SER A 65 -0.11 -1.76 16.66
CA SER A 65 0.84 -2.27 15.66
C SER A 65 1.18 -1.21 14.63
N ILE A 66 2.47 -0.87 14.48
CA ILE A 66 2.94 0.01 13.41
C ILE A 66 3.34 -0.88 12.24
N CYS A 67 2.63 -0.79 11.13
CA CYS A 67 2.95 -1.47 9.89
C CYS A 67 3.85 -0.57 9.05
N ASN A 68 4.97 -1.10 8.59
CA ASN A 68 5.94 -0.36 7.77
C ASN A 68 6.36 -1.19 6.54
N ALA A 69 6.48 -0.52 5.40
CA ALA A 69 7.13 -1.03 4.20
C ALA A 69 8.05 0.01 3.58
N THR A 70 9.13 -0.47 2.95
CA THR A 70 9.93 0.32 2.01
C THR A 70 9.93 -0.38 0.67
N GLY A 71 9.90 0.40 -0.41
CA GLY A 71 9.74 -0.13 -1.74
C GLY A 71 10.08 0.87 -2.83
N ARG A 72 9.77 0.48 -4.05
CA ARG A 72 9.99 1.30 -5.25
C ARG A 72 8.77 1.30 -6.15
N VAL A 73 8.55 2.43 -6.83
CA VAL A 73 7.50 2.54 -7.84
C VAL A 73 7.89 1.71 -9.07
N VAL A 74 7.15 0.63 -9.33
CA VAL A 74 7.39 -0.25 -10.49
C VAL A 74 6.48 0.05 -11.68
N ARG A 75 5.38 0.78 -11.45
CA ARG A 75 4.43 1.16 -12.49
C ARG A 75 3.69 2.44 -12.10
N GLY A 76 3.57 3.37 -13.04
CA GLY A 76 2.60 4.46 -12.97
C GLY A 76 1.44 4.21 -13.93
N GLU A 77 0.22 4.61 -13.57
CA GLU A 77 -0.95 4.58 -14.46
C GLU A 77 -1.35 6.01 -14.88
N GLY A 78 -0.49 6.68 -15.65
CA GLY A 78 -0.85 7.93 -16.32
C GLY A 78 -1.32 9.07 -15.41
N GLY A 79 -0.96 9.05 -14.12
CA GLY A 79 -1.38 10.03 -13.13
C GLY A 79 -2.60 9.65 -12.28
N ASP A 80 -3.22 8.49 -12.51
CA ASP A 80 -4.35 8.01 -11.69
C ASP A 80 -3.93 7.12 -10.51
N GLY A 81 -2.68 6.65 -10.51
CA GLY A 81 -2.14 5.83 -9.46
C GLY A 81 -0.78 5.25 -9.81
N PHE A 82 -0.23 4.50 -8.87
CA PHE A 82 1.06 3.84 -9.01
C PHE A 82 1.14 2.57 -8.17
N GLY A 83 1.83 1.57 -8.72
CA GLY A 83 2.14 0.31 -8.05
C GLY A 83 3.52 0.38 -7.42
N VAL A 84 3.61 -0.11 -6.18
CA VAL A 84 4.84 -0.19 -5.41
C VAL A 84 5.19 -1.66 -5.18
N GLU A 85 6.43 -2.02 -5.47
CA GLU A 85 7.03 -3.29 -5.08
C GLU A 85 7.77 -3.10 -3.75
N PHE A 86 7.49 -3.93 -2.76
CA PHE A 86 8.17 -3.87 -1.46
C PHE A 86 9.55 -4.52 -1.57
N GLY A 87 10.57 -3.78 -1.11
CA GLY A 87 11.91 -4.31 -0.91
C GLY A 87 12.12 -4.83 0.52
N ALA A 88 11.45 -4.21 1.50
CA ALA A 88 11.42 -4.68 2.88
C ALA A 88 10.09 -4.31 3.55
N ILE A 89 9.61 -5.21 4.41
CA ILE A 89 8.44 -5.01 5.27
C ILE A 89 8.81 -5.38 6.70
N ASN A 90 8.12 -4.80 7.68
CA ASN A 90 8.30 -5.19 9.07
C ASN A 90 7.40 -6.39 9.45
N PRO A 91 7.67 -7.10 10.56
CA PRO A 91 6.88 -8.25 10.99
C PRO A 91 5.40 -7.93 11.26
N GLU A 92 5.08 -6.70 11.66
CA GLU A 92 3.70 -6.29 11.93
C GLU A 92 2.89 -6.15 10.63
N LEU A 93 3.50 -5.62 9.57
CA LEU A 93 2.87 -5.58 8.25
C LEU A 93 2.67 -6.99 7.69
N GLN A 94 3.67 -7.87 7.85
CA GLN A 94 3.55 -9.27 7.45
C GLN A 94 2.35 -9.94 8.13
N LYS A 95 2.25 -9.83 9.46
CA LYS A 95 1.12 -10.37 10.24
C LYS A 95 -0.22 -9.78 9.81
N PHE A 96 -0.26 -8.48 9.53
CA PHE A 96 -1.47 -7.81 9.06
C PHE A 96 -1.95 -8.37 7.71
N VAL A 97 -1.03 -8.59 6.77
CA VAL A 97 -1.36 -9.21 5.48
C VAL A 97 -1.84 -10.66 5.69
N ASP A 98 -1.16 -11.44 6.53
CA ASP A 98 -1.56 -12.82 6.83
C ASP A 98 -2.94 -12.91 7.52
N GLU A 99 -3.25 -11.96 8.41
CA GLU A 99 -4.56 -11.83 9.04
C GLU A 99 -5.64 -11.53 7.99
N LEU A 100 -5.39 -10.62 7.06
CA LEU A 100 -6.32 -10.32 5.97
C LEU A 100 -6.52 -11.50 5.00
N GLU A 101 -5.47 -12.26 4.71
CA GLU A 101 -5.53 -13.43 3.82
C GLU A 101 -6.40 -14.53 4.42
N SER A 102 -6.23 -14.78 5.72
CA SER A 102 -6.97 -15.80 6.47
C SER A 102 -8.38 -15.37 6.91
N ALA A 103 -8.65 -14.07 6.96
CA ALA A 103 -9.93 -13.53 7.36
C ALA A 103 -11.06 -13.80 6.34
N SER A 104 -12.25 -14.09 6.86
CA SER A 104 -13.49 -14.08 6.07
C SER A 104 -13.77 -12.66 5.53
N PRO A 105 -14.62 -12.50 4.50
CA PRO A 105 -14.99 -11.17 4.01
C PRO A 105 -15.52 -10.22 5.10
N ASP A 106 -16.30 -10.74 6.05
CA ASP A 106 -16.87 -9.94 7.15
C ASP A 106 -15.79 -9.56 8.18
N ASP A 107 -14.85 -10.47 8.47
CA ASP A 107 -13.75 -10.21 9.39
C ASP A 107 -12.74 -9.21 8.80
N ARG A 108 -12.53 -9.23 7.48
CA ARG A 108 -11.66 -8.25 6.80
C ARG A 108 -12.14 -6.83 7.06
N ALA A 109 -13.44 -6.55 6.94
CA ALA A 109 -13.98 -5.23 7.22
C ALA A 109 -13.66 -4.76 8.66
N ARG A 110 -13.70 -5.68 9.63
CA ARG A 110 -13.36 -5.41 11.03
C ARG A 110 -11.86 -5.16 11.24
N VAL A 111 -10.99 -5.84 10.49
CA VAL A 111 -9.55 -5.60 10.53
C VAL A 111 -9.24 -4.22 9.93
N LEU A 112 -9.82 -3.90 8.77
CA LEU A 112 -9.62 -2.64 8.07
C LEU A 112 -10.11 -1.43 8.88
N SER A 113 -11.19 -1.56 9.65
CA SER A 113 -11.68 -0.48 10.51
C SER A 113 -10.73 -0.09 11.65
N ARG A 114 -9.66 -0.87 11.88
CA ARG A 114 -8.62 -0.59 12.88
C ARG A 114 -7.43 0.15 12.31
N VAL A 115 -7.35 0.30 10.99
CA VAL A 115 -6.27 1.02 10.33
C VAL A 115 -6.48 2.52 10.49
N LEU A 116 -5.46 3.21 10.98
CA LEU A 116 -5.45 4.65 11.19
C LEU A 116 -4.44 5.30 10.26
N ASP A 117 -4.89 6.41 9.65
CA ASP A 117 -4.11 7.40 8.91
C ASP A 117 -2.88 6.85 8.18
N PRO A 118 -3.05 6.02 7.14
CA PRO A 118 -1.93 5.59 6.32
C PRO A 118 -1.21 6.80 5.71
N GLU A 119 0.10 6.88 5.97
CA GLU A 119 0.99 7.90 5.43
C GLU A 119 2.03 7.26 4.51
N ILE A 120 2.19 7.86 3.34
CA ILE A 120 3.10 7.40 2.29
C ILE A 120 4.08 8.52 2.00
N HIS A 121 5.37 8.23 2.11
CA HIS A 121 6.44 9.15 1.78
C HIS A 121 7.09 8.73 0.48
N ILE A 122 7.24 9.67 -0.47
CA ILE A 122 7.94 9.42 -1.74
C ILE A 122 9.12 10.37 -1.88
N ALA A 123 10.29 9.80 -2.20
CA ALA A 123 11.55 10.48 -2.44
C ALA A 123 12.09 10.23 -3.87
#